data_AF-A0A928VJ90-F1
#
_entry.id   AF-A0A928VJ90-F1
#
_cell.length_a   1.000
_cell.length_b   1.000
_cell.length_c   1.000
_cell.angle_alpha   90.00
_cell.angle_beta   90.00
_cell.angle_gamma   90.00
#
_symmetry.space_group_name_H-M   'P 1'
#
loop_
_entity.id
_entity.type
_entity.pdbx_description
1 polymer ?
#
loop_
_entity_poly.entity_id
_entity_poly.type
_entity_poly.pdbx_seq_one_letter_code
_entity_poly.pdbx_strand_id
1 'polypeptide(L)'
;LPLVVKGKLLVAWSRDDWFTLISKLTFPNDADREEITLQYRGRLDTGDRRYTFVLQHSLLGRIEGEGWVAPESLVQRHWVLGDRQRRSGFETMYRVNDDRYYLSSTLLTGHALSSVMEATLERQPD
;
A
#
# COMPACT_ATOMS: atom_id res chain seq x y z
N LEU A 1 16.25 -11.11 10.32
CA LEU A 1 15.47 -10.86 11.56
C LEU A 1 14.35 -9.89 11.21
N PRO A 2 13.19 -9.94 11.88
CA PRO A 2 12.11 -9.00 11.63
C PRO A 2 12.56 -7.57 11.93
N LEU A 3 12.19 -6.63 11.07
CA LEU A 3 12.49 -5.20 11.24
C LEU A 3 11.22 -4.47 11.64
N VAL A 4 11.32 -3.61 12.65
CA VAL A 4 10.22 -2.73 13.04
C VAL A 4 10.03 -1.67 11.96
N VAL A 5 8.79 -1.51 11.51
CA VAL A 5 8.38 -0.45 10.59
C VAL A 5 7.43 0.50 11.29
N LYS A 6 7.60 1.80 11.07
CA LYS A 6 6.62 2.82 11.44
C LYS A 6 6.27 3.61 10.19
N GLY A 7 5.05 4.15 10.14
CA GLY A 7 4.67 4.95 9.00
C GLY A 7 3.52 5.90 9.27
N LYS A 8 3.27 6.75 8.29
CA LYS A 8 2.11 7.64 8.23
C LYS A 8 1.49 7.52 6.85
N LEU A 9 0.16 7.45 6.80
CA LEU A 9 -0.63 7.55 5.59
C LEU A 9 -1.43 8.84 5.63
N LEU A 10 -1.39 9.61 4.54
CA LEU A 10 -2.27 10.73 4.29
C LEU A 10 -3.13 10.38 3.08
N VAL A 11 -4.45 10.45 3.24
CA VAL A 11 -5.41 10.18 2.16
C VAL A 11 -6.18 11.45 1.88
N ALA A 12 -6.28 11.82 0.61
CA ALA A 12 -7.08 12.95 0.14
C ALA A 12 -7.96 12.51 -1.02
N TRP A 13 -9.22 12.96 -0.99
CA TRP A 13 -10.21 12.74 -2.03
C TRP A 13 -10.34 13.98 -2.90
N SER A 14 -10.52 13.79 -4.20
CA SER A 14 -10.88 14.85 -5.14
C SER A 14 -12.19 14.50 -5.85
N ARG A 15 -12.64 15.36 -6.76
CA ARG A 15 -13.90 15.14 -7.50
C ARG A 15 -13.77 13.91 -8.41
N ASP A 16 -14.90 13.31 -8.75
CA ASP A 16 -15.03 12.19 -9.70
C ASP A 16 -14.34 10.88 -9.24
N ASP A 17 -14.46 10.57 -7.95
CA ASP A 17 -14.03 9.32 -7.33
C ASP A 17 -12.51 9.06 -7.36
N TRP A 18 -11.74 10.14 -7.51
CA TRP A 18 -10.28 10.10 -7.44
C TRP A 18 -9.79 10.25 -6.01
N PHE A 19 -8.75 9.49 -5.70
CA PHE A 19 -8.01 9.61 -4.45
C PHE A 19 -6.51 9.74 -4.71
N THR A 20 -5.85 10.44 -3.78
CA THR A 20 -4.39 10.42 -3.64
C THR A 20 -4.04 9.93 -2.25
N LEU A 21 -3.00 9.12 -2.17
CA LEU A 21 -2.48 8.61 -0.90
C LEU A 21 -0.98 8.84 -0.88
N ILE A 22 -0.48 9.40 0.21
CA ILE A 22 0.96 9.55 0.44
C ILE A 22 1.30 8.74 1.67
N SER A 23 2.27 7.83 1.55
CA SER A 23 2.79 7.07 2.67
C SER A 23 4.29 7.29 2.81
N LYS A 24 4.74 7.37 4.06
CA LYS A 24 6.15 7.37 4.44
C LYS A 24 6.37 6.29 5.48
N LEU A 25 7.33 5.40 5.21
CA LEU A 25 7.75 4.33 6.12
C LEU A 25 9.18 4.59 6.59
N THR A 26 9.43 4.33 7.87
CA THR A 26 10.73 4.42 8.52
C THR A 26 11.04 3.12 9.27
N PHE A 27 12.33 2.85 9.50
CA PHE A 27 12.82 1.62 10.13
C PHE A 27 13.62 1.98 11.38
N PRO A 28 12.97 2.19 12.55
CA PRO A 28 13.62 2.76 13.73
C PRO A 28 14.81 1.97 14.27
N ASN A 29 14.85 0.67 13.97
CA ASN A 29 15.87 -0.25 14.48
C ASN A 29 17.01 -0.48 13.45
N ASP A 30 17.00 0.25 12.34
CA ASP A 30 17.98 0.12 11.25
C ASP A 30 18.24 1.49 10.62
N ALA A 31 19.26 2.19 11.15
CA ALA A 31 19.58 3.56 10.76
C ALA A 31 20.18 3.67 9.34
N ASP A 32 20.74 2.58 8.81
CA ASP A 32 21.33 2.55 7.47
C ASP A 32 20.27 2.35 6.39
N ARG A 33 19.04 1.95 6.78
CA ARG A 33 17.96 1.71 5.86
C ARG A 33 17.25 3.00 5.49
N GLU A 34 17.27 3.31 4.20
CA GLU A 34 16.55 4.45 3.64
C GLU A 34 15.04 4.36 3.91
N GLU A 35 14.44 5.53 4.15
CA GLU A 35 13.00 5.66 4.28
C GLU A 35 12.31 5.32 2.95
N ILE A 36 11.11 4.73 3.03
CA ILE A 36 10.33 4.43 1.83
C ILE A 36 9.20 5.45 1.72
N THR A 37 9.15 6.15 0.59
CA THR A 37 8.05 7.04 0.24
C THR A 37 7.23 6.45 -0.89
N LEU A 38 5.91 6.55 -0.75
CA LEU A 38 4.93 6.01 -1.67
C LEU A 38 3.95 7.12 -2.01
N GLN A 39 3.75 7.40 -3.30
CA GLN A 39 2.79 8.39 -3.78
C GLN A 39 1.82 7.73 -4.75
N TYR A 40 0.57 7.59 -4.30
CA TYR A 40 -0.50 6.94 -5.03
C TYR A 40 -1.41 7.97 -5.66
N ARG A 41 -1.92 7.63 -6.83
CA ARG A 41 -3.10 8.24 -7.43
C ARG A 41 -3.99 7.14 -7.96
N GLY A 42 -5.21 7.08 -7.49
CA GLY A 42 -6.17 6.07 -7.90
C GLY A 42 -7.56 6.63 -8.11
N ARG A 43 -8.42 5.78 -8.64
CA ARG A 43 -9.81 6.09 -8.96
C ARG A 43 -10.68 4.88 -8.66
N LEU A 44 -11.82 5.10 -8.01
CA LEU A 44 -12.86 4.06 -7.88
C LEU A 44 -13.62 3.94 -9.21
N ASP A 45 -13.97 2.71 -9.57
CA ASP A 45 -14.84 2.42 -10.70
C ASP A 45 -16.30 2.68 -10.32
N THR A 46 -17.11 3.15 -11.26
CA THR A 46 -18.56 3.35 -11.08
C THR A 46 -19.23 2.03 -10.67
N GLY A 47 -19.78 1.96 -9.46
CA GLY A 47 -20.29 0.71 -8.83
C GLY A 47 -19.49 0.25 -7.59
N ASP A 48 -18.50 1.05 -7.18
CA ASP A 48 -17.93 1.27 -5.84
C ASP A 48 -17.12 0.13 -5.20
N ARG A 49 -16.98 -1.00 -5.87
CA ARG A 49 -16.23 -2.14 -5.31
C ARG A 49 -14.86 -2.36 -5.90
N ARG A 50 -14.48 -1.63 -6.95
CA ARG A 50 -13.18 -1.75 -7.62
C ARG A 50 -12.51 -0.40 -7.72
N TYR A 51 -11.19 -0.42 -7.70
CA TYR A 51 -10.38 0.76 -8.00
C TYR A 51 -9.11 0.34 -8.73
N THR A 52 -8.57 1.28 -9.48
CA THR A 52 -7.24 1.17 -10.09
C THR A 52 -6.35 2.30 -9.58
N PHE A 53 -5.05 2.08 -9.54
CA PHE A 53 -4.11 3.10 -9.10
C PHE A 53 -2.75 2.97 -9.78
N VAL A 54 -2.08 4.11 -9.83
CA VAL A 54 -0.64 4.20 -10.09
C VAL A 54 0.06 4.65 -8.81
N LEU A 55 1.26 4.13 -8.60
CA LEU A 55 2.08 4.39 -7.44
C LEU A 55 3.51 4.71 -7.87
N GLN A 56 4.06 5.81 -7.38
CA GLN A 56 5.50 6.07 -7.40
C GLN A 56 6.10 5.60 -6.06
N HIS A 57 6.92 4.56 -6.12
CA HIS A 57 7.66 4.01 -4.99
C HIS A 57 9.13 4.47 -5.06
N SER A 58 9.71 4.91 -3.94
CA SER A 58 11.10 5.42 -3.91
C SER A 58 12.13 4.37 -4.38
N LEU A 59 12.02 3.13 -3.90
CA LEU A 59 12.93 2.04 -4.27
C LEU A 59 12.52 1.25 -5.53
N LEU A 60 11.23 0.95 -5.71
CA LEU A 60 10.75 0.07 -6.80
C LEU A 60 10.45 0.85 -8.09
N GLY A 61 10.37 2.17 -8.04
CA GLY A 61 9.99 2.99 -9.19
C GLY A 61 8.48 3.02 -9.41
N ARG A 62 8.04 2.90 -10.66
CA ARG A 62 6.61 3.00 -11.02
C ARG A 62 5.91 1.68 -10.82
N ILE A 63 4.74 1.73 -10.22
CA ILE A 63 3.88 0.60 -9.92
C ILE A 63 2.48 0.91 -10.45
N GLU A 64 1.84 -0.11 -11.00
CA GLU A 64 0.41 -0.13 -11.28
C GLU A 64 -0.26 -1.16 -10.38
N GLY A 65 -1.54 -0.94 -10.10
CA GLY A 65 -2.31 -1.88 -9.31
C GLY A 65 -3.80 -1.68 -9.42
N GLU A 66 -4.49 -2.65 -8.86
CA GLU A 66 -5.94 -2.68 -8.77
C GLU A 66 -6.33 -3.22 -7.39
N GLY A 67 -7.51 -2.83 -6.94
CA GLY A 67 -8.03 -3.31 -5.68
C GLY A 67 -9.54 -3.33 -5.63
N TRP A 68 -10.01 -3.90 -4.52
CA TRP A 68 -11.40 -4.14 -4.24
C TRP A 68 -11.75 -3.63 -2.85
N VAL A 69 -12.92 -2.99 -2.75
CA VAL A 69 -13.57 -2.68 -1.49
C VAL A 69 -14.51 -3.85 -1.16
N ALA A 70 -14.04 -4.75 -0.30
CA ALA A 70 -14.82 -5.87 0.23
C ALA A 70 -15.61 -5.40 1.47
N PRO A 71 -16.58 -6.20 1.98
CA PRO A 71 -17.41 -5.79 3.11
C PRO A 71 -16.62 -5.33 4.35
N GLU A 72 -15.52 -6.01 4.67
CA GLU A 72 -14.71 -5.76 5.87
C GLU A 72 -13.23 -5.46 5.56
N SER A 73 -12.86 -5.36 4.28
CA SER A 73 -11.46 -5.17 3.92
C SER A 73 -11.25 -4.45 2.60
N LEU A 74 -10.08 -3.83 2.48
CA LEU A 74 -9.52 -3.44 1.19
C LEU A 74 -8.54 -4.52 0.77
N VAL A 75 -8.65 -4.98 -0.47
CA VAL A 75 -7.80 -6.03 -1.02
C VAL A 75 -7.21 -5.52 -2.32
N GLN A 76 -5.89 -5.50 -2.44
CA GLN A 76 -5.24 -4.99 -3.64
C GLN A 76 -4.05 -5.83 -4.06
N ARG A 77 -3.75 -5.74 -5.36
CA ARG A 77 -2.52 -6.26 -5.93
C ARG A 77 -1.85 -5.21 -6.77
N HIS A 78 -0.55 -5.33 -6.93
CA HIS A 78 0.26 -4.40 -7.72
C HIS A 78 1.40 -5.11 -8.43
N TRP A 79 1.93 -4.48 -9.47
CA TRP A 79 3.11 -4.94 -10.22
C TRP A 79 4.02 -3.77 -10.57
N VAL A 80 5.33 -4.01 -10.50
CA VAL A 80 6.33 -2.99 -10.81
C VAL A 80 6.54 -2.92 -12.32
N LEU A 81 6.42 -1.72 -12.89
CA LEU A 81 6.58 -1.47 -14.31
C LEU A 81 8.05 -1.43 -14.72
N GLY A 82 8.38 -2.05 -15.85
CA GLY A 82 9.75 -2.09 -16.38
C GLY A 82 10.73 -2.91 -15.53
N ASP A 83 10.23 -3.65 -14.53
CA ASP A 83 11.07 -4.41 -13.62
C ASP A 83 11.43 -5.79 -14.18
N ARG A 84 12.73 -6.01 -14.40
CA ARG A 84 13.25 -7.29 -14.92
C ARG A 84 13.03 -8.45 -13.95
N GLN A 85 12.95 -8.15 -12.65
CA GLN A 85 12.71 -9.14 -11.60
C GLN A 85 11.23 -9.54 -11.48
N ARG A 86 10.34 -8.90 -12.25
CA ARG A 86 8.89 -9.15 -12.24
C ARG A 86 8.31 -9.07 -10.83
N ARG A 87 8.72 -8.04 -10.07
CA ARG A 87 8.22 -7.82 -8.73
C ARG A 87 6.74 -7.42 -8.76
N SER A 88 6.00 -8.02 -7.85
CA SER A 88 4.57 -7.77 -7.66
C SER A 88 4.25 -7.92 -6.19
N GLY A 89 3.05 -7.55 -5.79
CA GLY A 89 2.65 -7.69 -4.41
C GLY A 89 1.16 -7.73 -4.24
N PHE A 90 0.76 -8.19 -3.07
CA PHE A 90 -0.61 -8.29 -2.64
C PHE A 90 -0.72 -7.71 -1.24
N GLU A 91 -1.80 -6.99 -0.99
CA GLU A 91 -2.04 -6.31 0.26
C GLU A 91 -3.51 -6.41 0.68
N THR A 92 -3.72 -6.63 1.97
CA THR A 92 -5.04 -6.63 2.60
C THR A 92 -5.03 -5.67 3.78
N MET A 93 -6.02 -4.79 3.85
CA MET A 93 -6.34 -3.98 5.03
C MET A 93 -7.67 -4.45 5.58
N TYR A 94 -7.64 -5.24 6.65
CA TYR A 94 -8.84 -5.75 7.32
C TYR A 94 -9.31 -4.77 8.39
N ARG A 95 -10.58 -4.36 8.35
CA ARG A 95 -11.17 -3.45 9.32
C ARG A 95 -11.37 -4.18 10.65
N VAL A 96 -10.75 -3.67 11.69
CA VAL A 96 -10.94 -4.16 13.06
C VAL A 96 -12.06 -3.38 13.75
N ASN A 97 -12.12 -2.08 13.49
CA ASN A 97 -13.20 -1.17 13.85
C ASN A 97 -13.11 0.09 12.96
N ASP A 98 -13.91 1.12 13.26
CA ASP A 98 -14.00 2.36 12.46
C ASP A 98 -12.67 3.10 12.28
N ASP A 99 -11.77 3.00 13.26
CA ASP A 99 -10.52 3.75 13.31
C ASP A 99 -9.28 2.86 13.20
N ARG A 100 -9.43 1.54 13.08
CA ARG A 100 -8.31 0.61 13.11
C ARG A 100 -8.42 -0.48 12.06
N TYR A 101 -7.32 -0.67 11.33
CA TYR A 101 -7.16 -1.72 10.32
C TYR A 101 -5.90 -2.54 10.60
N TYR A 102 -5.95 -3.83 10.30
CA TYR A 102 -4.76 -4.67 10.20
C TYR A 102 -4.33 -4.78 8.74
N LEU A 103 -3.10 -4.41 8.49
CA LEU A 103 -2.44 -4.43 7.19
C LEU A 103 -1.56 -5.68 7.11
N SER A 104 -1.73 -6.46 6.05
CA SER A 104 -0.77 -7.48 5.62
C SER A 104 -0.40 -7.20 4.17
N SER A 105 0.90 -7.04 3.90
CA SER A 105 1.44 -6.67 2.60
C SER A 105 2.58 -7.61 2.23
N THR A 106 2.69 -7.92 0.94
CA THR A 106 3.66 -8.88 0.41
C THR A 106 4.39 -8.30 -0.78
N LEU A 107 5.66 -8.68 -0.93
CA LEU A 107 6.45 -8.45 -2.12
C LEU A 107 6.94 -9.80 -2.67
N LEU A 108 6.51 -10.11 -3.88
CA LEU A 108 6.93 -11.25 -4.66
C LEU A 108 8.04 -10.83 -5.63
N THR A 109 9.02 -11.72 -5.84
CA THR A 109 9.98 -11.64 -6.94
C THR A 109 9.76 -12.86 -7.82
N GLY A 110 9.14 -12.67 -8.99
CA GLY A 110 8.56 -13.80 -9.74
C GLY A 110 7.49 -14.51 -8.92
N HIS A 111 7.74 -15.75 -8.51
CA HIS A 111 6.83 -16.55 -7.68
C HIS A 111 7.26 -16.64 -6.21
N ALA A 112 8.43 -16.11 -5.85
CA ALA A 112 8.98 -16.22 -4.51
C ALA A 112 8.51 -15.07 -3.62
N LEU A 113 8.00 -15.39 -2.43
CA LEU A 113 7.71 -14.42 -1.38
C LEU A 113 9.03 -13.86 -0.81
N SER A 114 9.38 -12.66 -1.25
CA SER A 114 10.67 -12.03 -0.95
C SER A 114 10.62 -11.10 0.27
N SER A 115 9.44 -10.53 0.56
CA SER A 115 9.23 -9.71 1.75
C SER A 115 7.77 -9.75 2.18
N VAL A 116 7.56 -9.58 3.48
CA VAL A 116 6.25 -9.44 4.11
C VAL A 116 6.32 -8.28 5.08
N MET A 117 5.25 -7.49 5.13
CA MET A 117 5.06 -6.43 6.11
C MET A 117 3.69 -6.60 6.75
N GLU A 118 3.65 -6.52 8.06
CA GLU A 118 2.42 -6.43 8.84
C GLU A 118 2.43 -5.13 9.62
N ALA A 119 1.26 -4.50 9.75
CA ALA A 119 1.11 -3.29 10.53
C ALA A 119 -0.31 -3.13 11.06
N THR A 120 -0.44 -2.33 12.11
CA THR A 120 -1.73 -1.77 12.54
C THR A 120 -1.80 -0.34 12.03
N LEU A 121 -2.84 -0.03 11.26
CA LEU A 121 -3.16 1.32 10.84
C LEU A 121 -4.21 1.88 11.80
N GLU A 122 -3.92 3.03 12.39
CA GLU A 122 -4.83 3.74 13.29
C GLU A 122 -5.10 5.13 12.75
N ARG A 123 -6.38 5.45 12.56
CA ARG A 123 -6.83 6.77 12.14
C ARG A 123 -6.42 7.78 13.19
N GLN A 124 -5.69 8.80 12.76
CA GLN A 124 -5.36 9.92 13.63
C GLN A 124 -6.54 10.91 13.62
N PRO A 125 -6.90 11.50 14.77
CA PRO A 125 -7.84 12.62 14.78
C PRO A 125 -7.26 13.79 13.99
N ASP A 126 -8.14 14.57 13.37
CA ASP A 126 -7.78 15.82 12.69
C ASP A 126 -7.25 16.88 13.67
#